data_AF-A0A382ZW79-F1
#
_entry.id   AF-A0A382ZW79-F1
#
_cell.length_a   1.000
_cell.length_b   1.000
_cell.length_c   1.000
_cell.angle_alpha   90.00
_cell.angle_beta   90.00
_cell.angle_gamma   90.00
#
_symmetry.space_group_name_H-M   'P 1'
#
loop_
_entity.id
_entity.type
_entity.pdbx_description
1 polymer ?
#
loop_
_entity_poly.entity_id
_entity_poly.type
_entity_poly.pdbx_seq_one_letter_code
_entity_poly.pdbx_strand_id
1 'polypeptide(L)'
;DKYLQIAKSVSKTVWGKSAKKQKTRIKCVVCKKEVFGKVNQATCGSNKCIYLRGLLKKSPKAFRIFNCTECNIKVETYHHNKKTCGADKCFKSNRIKGEDLRLKKIKEKIHGP
;
A
#
# COMPACT_ATOMS: atom_id res chain seq x y z
N ASP A 1 -0.67 -20.19 -44.98
CA ASP A 1 -1.47 -19.26 -44.17
C ASP A 1 -0.65 -18.01 -43.80
N LYS A 2 -0.83 -16.94 -44.58
CA LYS A 2 0.01 -15.72 -44.56
C LYS A 2 -0.07 -14.97 -43.23
N TYR A 3 -1.24 -14.99 -42.59
CA TYR A 3 -1.46 -14.38 -41.28
C TYR A 3 -0.66 -15.05 -40.16
N LEU A 4 -0.53 -16.39 -40.21
CA LEU A 4 0.21 -17.15 -39.22
C LEU A 4 1.72 -16.83 -39.27
N GLN A 5 2.27 -16.59 -40.46
CA GLN A 5 3.67 -16.20 -40.65
C GLN A 5 3.94 -14.78 -40.14
N ILE A 6 3.03 -13.83 -40.39
CA ILE A 6 3.11 -12.46 -39.88
C ILE A 6 3.04 -12.45 -38.34
N ALA A 7 2.10 -13.18 -37.74
CA ALA A 7 2.00 -13.29 -36.29
C ALA A 7 3.28 -13.87 -35.66
N LYS A 8 3.88 -14.89 -36.29
CA LYS A 8 5.16 -15.47 -35.86
C LYS A 8 6.32 -14.49 -35.97
N SER A 9 6.41 -13.69 -37.05
CA SER A 9 7.49 -12.70 -37.19
C SER A 9 7.35 -11.57 -36.19
N VAL A 10 6.15 -11.03 -36.00
CA VAL A 10 5.87 -9.94 -35.07
C VAL A 10 6.11 -10.38 -33.63
N SER A 11 5.78 -11.63 -33.26
CA SER A 11 6.01 -12.18 -31.90
C SER A 11 7.49 -12.16 -31.46
N LYS A 12 8.44 -12.15 -32.41
CA LYS A 12 9.89 -12.11 -32.14
C LYS A 12 10.41 -10.70 -31.90
N THR A 13 9.67 -9.66 -32.33
CA THR A 13 10.04 -8.25 -32.15
C THR A 13 9.93 -7.84 -30.67
N VAL A 14 10.59 -6.75 -30.28
CA VAL A 14 10.47 -6.18 -28.93
C VAL A 14 9.00 -5.86 -28.59
N TRP A 15 8.25 -5.37 -29.58
CA TRP A 15 6.82 -5.10 -29.46
C TRP A 15 6.00 -6.39 -29.26
N GLY A 16 6.25 -7.44 -30.05
CA GLY A 16 5.56 -8.73 -29.89
C GLY A 16 5.94 -9.49 -28.61
N LYS A 17 7.16 -9.34 -28.11
CA LYS A 17 7.59 -9.85 -26.80
C LYS A 17 6.91 -9.09 -25.65
N SER A 18 6.73 -7.78 -25.79
CA SER A 18 5.98 -6.93 -24.84
C SER A 18 4.48 -7.23 -24.85
N ALA A 19 3.94 -7.62 -26.02
CA ALA A 19 2.55 -8.06 -26.19
C ALA A 19 2.25 -9.47 -25.62
N LYS A 20 3.22 -10.15 -24.97
CA LYS A 20 2.94 -11.39 -24.23
C LYS A 20 1.84 -11.11 -23.22
N LYS A 21 0.66 -11.66 -23.47
CA LYS A 21 -0.53 -11.56 -22.62
C LYS A 21 -0.14 -11.84 -21.19
N GLN A 22 -0.40 -10.89 -20.29
CA GLN A 22 -0.23 -11.09 -18.87
C GLN A 22 -1.09 -12.29 -18.46
N LYS A 23 -0.46 -13.35 -17.96
CA LYS A 23 -1.14 -14.61 -17.62
C LYS A 23 -1.86 -14.53 -16.27
N THR A 24 -1.59 -13.50 -15.48
CA THR A 24 -2.12 -13.37 -14.13
C THR A 24 -3.49 -12.71 -14.17
N ARG A 25 -4.52 -13.43 -13.72
CA ARG A 25 -5.81 -12.84 -13.42
C ARG A 25 -5.71 -12.11 -12.10
N ILE A 26 -6.14 -10.85 -12.08
CA ILE A 26 -6.25 -10.03 -10.89
C ILE A 26 -7.70 -9.64 -10.68
N LYS A 27 -8.14 -9.58 -9.42
CA LYS A 27 -9.47 -9.06 -9.07
C LYS A 27 -9.35 -7.59 -8.69
N CYS A 28 -10.01 -6.71 -9.42
CA CYS A 28 -10.01 -5.28 -9.12
C CYS A 28 -10.60 -5.01 -7.74
N VAL A 29 -9.88 -4.31 -6.86
CA VAL A 29 -10.38 -4.05 -5.50
C VAL A 29 -11.61 -3.14 -5.46
N VAL A 30 -11.80 -2.31 -6.49
CA VAL A 30 -12.89 -1.31 -6.59
C VAL A 30 -14.15 -1.93 -7.17
N CYS A 31 -14.09 -2.43 -8.41
CA CYS A 31 -15.27 -2.93 -9.13
C CYS A 31 -15.42 -4.46 -9.12
N LYS A 32 -14.52 -5.18 -8.44
CA LYS A 32 -14.53 -6.65 -8.27
C LYS A 32 -14.45 -7.49 -9.55
N LYS A 33 -14.31 -6.86 -10.72
CA LYS A 33 -14.08 -7.53 -12.01
C LYS A 33 -12.69 -8.17 -12.06
N GLU A 34 -12.61 -9.36 -12.64
CA GLU A 34 -11.35 -10.03 -12.95
C GLU A 34 -10.81 -9.56 -14.31
N VAL A 35 -9.52 -9.20 -14.36
CA VAL A 35 -8.84 -8.84 -15.60
C VAL A 35 -7.46 -9.47 -15.64
N PHE A 36 -6.90 -9.62 -16.83
CA PHE A 36 -5.49 -9.94 -16.99
C PHE A 36 -4.65 -8.71 -16.66
N GLY A 37 -3.72 -8.87 -15.72
CA GLY A 37 -2.94 -7.78 -15.15
C GLY A 37 -1.55 -8.21 -14.69
N LYS A 38 -0.73 -7.25 -14.25
CA LYS A 38 0.53 -7.56 -13.55
C LYS A 38 0.21 -8.15 -12.17
N VAL A 39 1.09 -9.00 -11.64
CA VAL A 39 0.95 -9.60 -10.29
C VAL A 39 0.70 -8.54 -9.20
N ASN A 40 1.35 -7.37 -9.32
CA ASN A 40 1.24 -6.27 -8.36
C ASN A 40 0.16 -5.22 -8.73
N GLN A 41 -0.66 -5.49 -9.75
CA GLN A 41 -1.71 -4.59 -10.16
C GLN A 41 -2.98 -4.86 -9.36
N ALA A 42 -3.55 -3.81 -8.79
CA ALA A 42 -4.65 -3.95 -7.84
C ALA A 42 -5.97 -3.31 -8.32
N THR A 43 -5.98 -2.72 -9.51
CA THR A 43 -7.21 -2.24 -10.18
C THR A 43 -7.30 -2.81 -11.59
N CYS A 44 -8.51 -2.80 -12.17
CA CYS A 44 -8.72 -3.25 -13.54
C CYS A 44 -8.11 -2.34 -14.62
N GLY A 45 -7.40 -1.27 -14.24
CA GLY A 45 -6.81 -0.32 -15.19
C GLY A 45 -7.75 0.77 -15.70
N SER A 46 -9.05 0.72 -15.39
CA SER A 46 -9.95 1.82 -15.76
C SER A 46 -9.62 3.11 -15.00
N ASN A 47 -9.66 4.25 -15.69
CA ASN A 47 -9.42 5.58 -15.08
C ASN A 47 -10.30 5.82 -13.85
N LYS A 48 -11.57 5.40 -13.90
CA LYS A 48 -12.50 5.45 -12.76
C LYS A 48 -11.99 4.66 -11.55
N CYS A 49 -11.56 3.40 -11.74
CA CYS A 49 -11.06 2.58 -10.63
C CYS A 49 -9.72 3.06 -10.09
N ILE A 50 -8.85 3.57 -10.95
CA ILE A 50 -7.57 4.17 -10.54
C ILE A 50 -7.83 5.42 -9.70
N TYR A 51 -8.72 6.30 -10.17
CA TYR A 51 -9.12 7.52 -9.48
C TYR A 51 -9.77 7.23 -8.12
N LEU A 52 -10.77 6.36 -8.07
CA LEU A 52 -11.43 5.96 -6.82
C LEU A 52 -10.46 5.32 -5.84
N ARG A 53 -9.53 4.46 -6.30
CA ARG A 53 -8.46 3.93 -5.45
C ARG A 53 -7.54 5.04 -4.94
N GLY A 54 -7.21 6.01 -5.79
CA GLY A 54 -6.44 7.20 -5.40
C GLY A 54 -7.15 8.02 -4.34
N LEU A 55 -8.47 8.22 -4.47
CA LEU A 55 -9.30 8.89 -3.47
C LEU A 55 -9.36 8.08 -2.17
N LEU A 56 -9.59 6.77 -2.22
CA LEU A 56 -9.59 5.91 -1.01
C LEU A 56 -8.23 5.92 -0.29
N LYS A 57 -7.13 6.11 -1.03
CA LYS A 57 -5.78 6.24 -0.46
C LYS A 57 -5.53 7.63 0.15
N LYS A 58 -6.07 8.70 -0.46
CA LYS A 58 -5.83 10.11 -0.06
C LYS A 58 -6.85 10.64 0.96
N SER A 59 -8.09 10.14 0.92
CA SER A 59 -9.23 10.51 1.75
C SER A 59 -9.69 9.27 2.52
N PRO A 60 -9.00 8.91 3.60
CA PRO A 60 -9.47 7.91 4.52
C PRO A 60 -10.43 8.59 5.51
N LYS A 61 -11.64 8.93 5.07
CA LYS A 61 -12.74 9.25 6.02
C LYS A 61 -13.18 8.01 6.82
N ALA A 62 -12.41 6.93 6.79
CA ALA A 62 -12.55 5.84 7.74
C ALA A 62 -12.04 6.35 9.08
N PHE A 63 -12.98 6.70 9.97
CA PHE A 63 -12.69 6.78 11.39
C PHE A 63 -11.87 5.56 11.79
N ARG A 64 -10.68 5.82 12.32
CA ARG A 64 -9.85 4.77 12.91
C ARG A 64 -10.09 4.76 14.38
N ILE A 65 -10.45 3.58 14.84
CA ILE A 65 -10.55 3.26 16.24
C ILE A 65 -9.23 2.61 16.63
N PHE A 66 -8.52 3.20 17.58
CA PHE A 66 -7.34 2.60 18.18
C PHE A 66 -7.38 2.79 19.69
N ASN A 67 -6.69 1.91 20.42
CA ASN A 67 -6.50 2.10 21.85
C ASN A 67 -5.22 2.89 22.08
N CYS A 68 -5.29 3.95 22.88
CA CYS A 68 -4.11 4.73 23.22
C CYS A 68 -3.06 3.84 23.88
N THR A 69 -1.82 3.90 23.41
CA THR A 69 -0.73 3.06 23.93
C THR A 69 -0.36 3.33 25.40
N GLU A 70 -0.77 4.47 25.95
CA GLU A 70 -0.41 4.89 27.31
C GLU A 70 -1.52 4.71 28.33
N CYS A 71 -2.78 4.94 27.94
CA CYS A 71 -3.92 4.86 28.86
C CYS A 71 -4.99 3.84 28.43
N ASN A 72 -4.77 3.11 27.34
CA ASN A 72 -5.66 2.08 26.79
C ASN A 72 -7.10 2.51 26.50
N ILE A 73 -7.41 3.81 26.53
CA ILE A 73 -8.73 4.29 26.15
C ILE A 73 -8.92 4.17 24.63
N LYS A 74 -10.17 3.91 24.23
CA LYS A 74 -10.58 3.85 22.82
C LYS A 74 -10.63 5.27 22.25
N VAL A 75 -9.94 5.49 21.13
CA VAL A 75 -9.81 6.79 20.46
C VAL A 75 -10.27 6.66 19.02
N GLU A 76 -11.14 7.57 18.61
CA GLU A 76 -11.64 7.66 17.24
C GLU A 76 -10.97 8.86 16.55
N THR A 77 -10.27 8.62 15.44
CA THR A 77 -9.54 9.68 14.74
C THR A 77 -9.53 9.52 13.23
N TYR A 78 -9.44 10.64 12.53
CA TYR A 78 -9.22 10.69 11.09
C TYR A 78 -7.73 10.64 10.72
N HIS A 79 -6.83 10.78 11.69
CA HIS A 79 -5.40 10.87 11.43
C HIS A 79 -4.76 9.49 11.39
N HIS A 80 -4.08 9.20 10.27
CA HIS A 80 -3.26 8.02 10.15
C HIS A 80 -2.03 8.12 11.06
N ASN A 81 -1.72 7.01 11.75
CA ASN A 81 -0.53 6.81 12.58
C ASN A 81 -0.53 7.54 13.94
N LYS A 82 -1.67 8.04 14.43
CA LYS A 82 -1.76 8.41 15.84
C LYS A 82 -1.69 7.15 16.72
N LYS A 83 -0.88 7.24 17.78
CA LYS A 83 -0.68 6.19 18.80
C LYS A 83 -1.23 6.58 20.17
N THR A 84 -1.46 7.87 20.40
CA THR A 84 -1.92 8.41 21.68
C THR A 84 -3.26 9.12 21.54
N CYS A 85 -4.05 9.14 22.61
CA CYS A 85 -5.36 9.80 22.70
C CYS A 85 -5.32 11.33 22.58
N GLY A 86 -4.12 11.93 22.52
CA GLY A 86 -3.95 13.38 22.45
C GLY A 86 -3.86 14.07 23.82
N ALA A 87 -4.03 13.36 24.93
CA ALA A 87 -3.73 13.91 26.25
C ALA A 87 -2.23 14.20 26.39
N ASP A 88 -1.87 15.35 26.94
CA ASP A 88 -0.48 15.79 27.08
C ASP A 88 0.41 14.78 27.80
N LYS A 89 -0.11 14.16 28.86
CA LYS A 89 0.60 13.12 29.61
C LYS A 89 0.95 11.92 28.73
N CYS A 90 0.00 11.46 27.91
CA CYS A 90 0.19 10.35 26.98
C CYS A 90 1.14 10.72 25.83
N PHE A 91 1.05 11.96 25.32
CA PHE A 91 1.95 12.44 24.29
C PHE A 91 3.40 12.55 24.80
N LYS A 92 3.62 13.12 25.99
CA LYS A 92 4.94 13.22 26.63
C LYS A 92 5.55 11.84 26.90
N SER A 93 4.80 10.91 27.49
CA SER A 93 5.25 9.54 27.76
C SER A 93 5.67 8.82 26.47
N ASN A 94 4.83 8.85 25.42
CA ASN A 94 5.14 8.22 24.14
C ASN A 94 6.36 8.85 23.43
N ARG A 95 6.58 10.16 23.61
CA ARG A 95 7.77 10.85 23.08
C ARG A 95 9.05 10.40 23.79
N ILE A 96 9.03 10.29 25.12
CA ILE A 96 10.16 9.80 25.92
C ILE A 96 10.51 8.37 25.52
N LYS A 97 9.53 7.46 25.49
CA LYS A 97 9.72 6.07 25.05
C LYS A 97 10.30 5.97 23.64
N GLY A 98 9.82 6.81 22.72
CA GLY A 98 10.33 6.87 21.36
C GLY A 98 11.80 7.25 21.30
N GLU A 99 12.22 8.16 22.18
CA GLU A 99 13.59 8.66 22.22
C GLU A 99 14.55 7.69 22.91
N ASP A 100 14.11 7.01 23.96
CA ASP A 100 14.85 5.91 24.57
C ASP A 100 15.10 4.78 23.55
N LEU A 101 14.08 4.46 22.74
CA LEU A 101 14.20 3.46 21.68
C LEU A 101 15.17 3.92 20.57
N ARG A 102 15.18 5.21 20.25
CA ARG A 102 16.14 5.78 19.28
C ARG A 102 17.56 5.68 19.81
N LEU A 103 17.78 6.05 21.07
CA LEU A 103 19.09 5.97 21.73
C LEU A 103 19.57 4.52 21.85
N LYS A 104 18.69 3.58 22.20
CA LYS A 104 19.02 2.15 22.25
C LYS A 104 19.48 1.63 20.88
N LYS A 105 18.75 1.96 19.80
CA LYS A 105 19.13 1.58 18.43
C LYS A 105 20.45 2.20 17.98
N ILE A 106 20.77 3.42 18.44
CA ILE A 106 22.06 4.05 18.15
C ILE A 106 23.18 3.30 18.88
N LYS A 107 22.98 2.95 20.16
CA LYS A 107 23.95 2.15 20.92
C LYS A 107 24.18 0.76 20.31
N GLU A 108 23.12 0.06 19.91
CA GLU A 108 23.20 -1.24 19.21
C GLU A 108 23.94 -1.12 17.86
N LYS A 109 23.80 0.00 17.14
CA LYS A 109 24.56 0.26 15.90
C LYS A 109 26.04 0.55 16.14
N ILE A 110 26.38 1.17 17.27
CA ILE A 110 27.76 1.53 17.61
C ILE A 110 28.52 0.33 18.17
N HIS A 111 27.86 -0.51 18.98
CA HIS A 111 28.51 -1.62 19.68
C HIS A 111 28.28 -3.00 19.05
N GLY A 112 27.47 -3.12 18.00
CA GLY A 112 27.09 -4.40 17.40
C GLY A 112 26.19 -5.24 18.33
N PRO A 113 25.48 -6.25 17.80
CA PRO A 113 24.84 -7.27 18.63
C PRO A 113 25.88 -8.10 19.39
#